data_AF-A0A7J4XQ22-F1
#
_entry.id   AF-A0A7J4XQ22-F1
#
_cell.length_a   1.000
_cell.length_b   1.000
_cell.length_c   1.000
_cell.angle_alpha   90.00
_cell.angle_beta   90.00
_cell.angle_gamma   90.00
#
_symmetry.space_group_name_H-M   'P 1'
#
loop_
_entity.id
_entity.type
_entity.pdbx_description
1 polymer ?
#
loop_
_entity_poly.entity_id
_entity_poly.type
_entity_poly.pdbx_seq_one_letter_code
_entity_poly.pdbx_strand_id
1 'polypeptide(L)'
;YTVVSSDGASIMQHFALHWQVDHGQFVQADGLTSSAQYLARTINGWMAKYDDEHRRKFIENLFAIFEAGGYDTFGDLTSHLTQSLPIMLAAARNIDVEDRDVMIEVLKGFAATAAASVISAK
;
A
#
# COMPACT_ATOMS: atom_id res chain seq x y z
N TYR A 1 0.56 -8.33 -19.83
CA TYR A 1 1.21 -8.58 -18.54
C TYR A 1 0.71 -9.91 -18.00
N THR A 2 1.46 -10.55 -17.09
CA THR A 2 1.03 -11.77 -16.38
C THR A 2 0.69 -11.40 -14.96
N VAL A 3 -0.34 -12.03 -14.38
CA VAL A 3 -0.69 -11.89 -12.97
C VAL A 3 -0.30 -13.17 -12.25
N VAL A 4 0.33 -13.04 -11.09
CA VAL A 4 0.80 -14.17 -10.28
C VAL A 4 0.03 -14.24 -8.96
N SER A 5 -0.17 -15.44 -8.46
CA SER A 5 -0.79 -15.69 -7.16
C SER A 5 0.15 -15.29 -6.03
N SER A 6 -0.41 -14.69 -4.98
CA SER A 6 0.33 -14.20 -3.82
C SER A 6 -0.42 -14.51 -2.54
N ASP A 7 0.30 -14.99 -1.53
CA ASP A 7 -0.23 -15.18 -0.17
C ASP A 7 -0.29 -13.85 0.62
N GLY A 8 0.35 -12.81 0.09
CA GLY A 8 0.29 -11.47 0.64
C GLY A 8 -1.11 -10.87 0.55
N ALA A 9 -1.49 -10.11 1.56
CA ALA A 9 -2.72 -9.33 1.56
C ALA A 9 -2.43 -7.85 1.29
N SER A 10 -3.29 -7.20 0.51
CA SER A 10 -3.19 -5.78 0.21
C SER A 10 -1.79 -5.40 -0.31
N ILE A 11 -1.10 -4.41 0.28
CA ILE A 11 0.23 -3.96 -0.18
C ILE A 11 1.30 -5.05 -0.10
N MET A 12 1.11 -6.08 0.74
CA MET A 12 2.05 -7.20 0.85
C MET A 12 2.10 -8.04 -0.43
N GLN A 13 1.12 -7.93 -1.32
CA GLN A 13 1.13 -8.60 -2.62
C GLN A 13 2.27 -8.14 -3.54
N HIS A 14 2.88 -6.99 -3.26
CA HIS A 14 4.02 -6.48 -4.04
C HIS A 14 5.37 -7.05 -3.57
N PHE A 15 5.41 -7.76 -2.45
CA PHE A 15 6.64 -8.35 -1.93
C PHE A 15 6.81 -9.72 -2.55
N ALA A 16 7.89 -9.88 -3.34
CA ALA A 16 8.15 -11.10 -4.09
C ALA A 16 8.21 -12.37 -3.22
N LEU A 17 8.53 -12.25 -1.93
CA LEU A 17 8.55 -13.37 -0.99
C LEU A 17 7.16 -13.97 -0.71
N HIS A 18 6.09 -13.25 -1.05
CA HIS A 18 4.73 -13.75 -0.95
C HIS A 18 4.20 -14.36 -2.26
N TRP A 19 4.97 -14.30 -3.36
CA TRP A 19 4.53 -14.85 -4.64
C TRP A 19 4.65 -16.37 -4.64
N GLN A 20 3.57 -17.04 -5.02
CA GLN A 20 3.53 -18.50 -5.03
C GLN A 20 4.39 -19.02 -6.18
N VAL A 21 5.21 -20.02 -5.86
CA VAL A 21 6.06 -20.72 -6.83
C VAL A 21 5.73 -22.20 -6.77
N ASP A 22 5.50 -22.80 -7.93
CA ASP A 22 5.35 -24.25 -8.09
C ASP A 22 6.32 -24.75 -9.16
N HIS A 23 7.10 -25.79 -8.84
CA HIS A 23 8.13 -26.36 -9.73
C HIS A 23 9.08 -25.34 -10.39
N GLY A 24 9.46 -24.28 -9.65
CA GLY A 24 10.36 -23.23 -10.14
C GLY A 24 9.71 -22.22 -11.09
N GLN A 25 8.38 -22.20 -11.19
CA GLN A 25 7.61 -21.23 -11.97
C GLN A 25 6.64 -20.47 -11.07
N PHE A 26 6.35 -19.21 -11.38
CA PHE A 26 5.29 -18.49 -10.67
C PHE A 26 3.93 -19.08 -10.99
N VAL A 27 3.13 -19.30 -9.95
CA VAL A 27 1.73 -19.70 -10.10
C VAL A 27 0.97 -18.50 -10.69
N GLN A 28 0.32 -18.69 -11.84
CA GLN A 28 -0.47 -17.63 -12.46
C GLN A 28 -1.84 -17.52 -11.78
N ALA A 29 -2.30 -16.28 -11.62
CA ALA A 29 -3.66 -16.00 -11.21
C ALA A 29 -4.53 -15.68 -12.44
N ASP A 30 -5.84 -15.94 -12.34
CA ASP A 30 -6.81 -15.67 -13.42
C ASP A 30 -6.89 -14.18 -13.80
N GLY A 31 -6.47 -13.30 -12.90
CA GLY A 31 -6.40 -11.87 -13.14
C GLY A 31 -6.30 -11.05 -11.85
N LEU A 32 -6.36 -9.74 -12.00
CA LEU A 32 -6.43 -8.82 -10.86
C LEU A 32 -7.80 -8.90 -10.20
N THR A 33 -7.83 -8.88 -8.87
CA THR A 33 -9.06 -8.77 -8.09
C THR A 33 -9.79 -7.44 -8.38
N SER A 34 -11.10 -7.40 -8.17
CA SER A 34 -11.89 -6.17 -8.36
C SER A 34 -11.37 -5.00 -7.52
N SER A 35 -10.87 -5.26 -6.31
CA SER A 35 -10.26 -4.26 -5.44
C SER A 35 -8.93 -3.74 -6.00
N ALA A 36 -8.06 -4.62 -6.50
CA ALA A 36 -6.81 -4.21 -7.15
C ALA A 36 -7.08 -3.35 -8.39
N GLN A 37 -8.06 -3.73 -9.21
CA GLN A 37 -8.46 -2.93 -10.37
C GLN A 37 -9.05 -1.57 -9.97
N TYR A 38 -9.83 -1.51 -8.89
CA TYR A 38 -10.38 -0.25 -8.37
C TYR A 38 -9.25 0.69 -7.90
N LEU A 39 -8.34 0.19 -7.06
CA LEU A 39 -7.22 0.97 -6.57
C LEU A 39 -6.33 1.47 -7.71
N ALA A 40 -6.04 0.60 -8.69
CA ALA A 40 -5.28 0.96 -9.88
C ALA A 40 -5.95 2.09 -10.68
N ARG A 41 -7.28 2.03 -10.88
CA ARG A 41 -8.01 3.12 -11.56
C ARG A 41 -7.94 4.44 -10.79
N THR A 42 -8.09 4.40 -9.47
CA THR A 42 -8.02 5.60 -8.63
C THR A 42 -6.63 6.24 -8.71
N ILE A 43 -5.57 5.46 -8.50
CA ILE A 43 -4.20 5.97 -8.52
C ILE A 43 -3.81 6.45 -9.93
N ASN A 44 -4.12 5.66 -10.97
CA ASN A 44 -3.80 6.05 -12.36
C ASN A 44 -4.57 7.29 -12.81
N GLY A 45 -5.84 7.42 -12.40
CA GLY A 45 -6.65 8.60 -12.69
C GLY A 45 -6.10 9.85 -12.01
N TRP A 46 -5.70 9.75 -10.73
CA TRP A 46 -5.05 10.83 -10.02
C TRP A 46 -3.70 11.19 -10.67
N MET A 47 -2.84 10.21 -10.97
CA MET A 47 -1.57 10.46 -11.64
C MET A 47 -1.80 11.20 -12.95
N ALA A 48 -2.70 10.75 -13.82
CA ALA A 48 -2.97 11.38 -15.11
C ALA A 48 -3.44 12.86 -15.02
N LYS A 49 -4.02 13.28 -13.89
CA LYS A 49 -4.51 14.64 -13.68
C LYS A 49 -3.39 15.64 -13.34
N TYR A 50 -2.36 15.21 -12.63
CA TYR A 50 -1.34 16.08 -12.04
C TYR A 50 -0.01 16.01 -12.79
N ASP A 51 0.78 17.08 -12.73
CA ASP A 51 2.13 17.12 -13.29
C ASP A 51 3.16 16.40 -12.40
N ASP A 52 4.39 16.27 -12.89
CA ASP A 52 5.44 15.53 -12.18
C ASP A 52 5.85 16.18 -10.85
N GLU A 53 5.78 17.51 -10.75
CA GLU A 53 6.16 18.23 -9.54
C GLU A 53 5.11 18.06 -8.43
N HIS A 54 3.82 18.11 -8.78
CA HIS A 54 2.74 17.80 -7.86
C HIS A 54 2.80 16.34 -7.41
N ARG A 55 2.99 15.42 -8.36
CA ARG A 55 3.13 13.98 -8.04
C ARG A 55 4.30 13.73 -7.09
N ARG A 56 5.45 14.37 -7.33
CA ARG A 56 6.64 14.27 -6.46
C ARG A 56 6.33 14.70 -5.04
N LYS A 57 5.78 15.90 -4.85
CA LYS A 57 5.42 16.43 -3.51
C LYS A 57 4.45 15.53 -2.78
N PHE A 58 3.43 15.03 -3.48
CA PHE A 58 2.47 14.10 -2.89
C PHE A 58 3.16 12.81 -2.43
N ILE A 59 3.96 12.18 -3.30
CA ILE A 59 4.66 10.93 -3.00
C ILE A 59 5.64 11.13 -1.84
N GLU A 60 6.42 12.22 -1.83
CA GLU A 60 7.33 12.56 -0.73
C GLU A 60 6.59 12.73 0.59
N ASN A 61 5.45 13.44 0.61
CA ASN A 61 4.64 13.60 1.82
C ASN A 61 4.04 12.28 2.29
N LEU A 62 3.59 11.43 1.37
CA LEU A 62 3.08 10.10 1.68
C LEU A 62 4.16 9.23 2.34
N PHE A 63 5.38 9.22 1.80
CA PHE A 63 6.48 8.45 2.38
C PHE A 63 6.98 9.05 3.69
N ALA A 64 7.01 10.38 3.83
CA ALA A 64 7.32 11.03 5.11
C ALA A 64 6.35 10.62 6.23
N ILE A 65 5.06 10.40 5.90
CA ILE A 65 4.08 9.86 6.86
C ILE A 65 4.47 8.45 7.29
N PHE A 66 4.82 7.55 6.36
CA PHE A 66 5.25 6.19 6.69
C PHE A 66 6.55 6.18 7.51
N GLU A 67 7.53 7.01 7.14
CA GLU A 67 8.80 7.17 7.85
C GLU A 67 8.62 7.70 9.27
N ALA A 68 7.62 8.58 9.50
CA ALA A 68 7.29 9.05 10.85
C ALA A 68 6.89 7.90 11.79
N GLY A 69 6.43 6.77 11.25
CA GLY A 69 6.19 5.55 12.02
C GLY A 69 7.45 4.96 12.66
N GLY A 70 8.65 5.32 12.19
CA GLY A 70 9.93 4.95 12.81
C GLY A 70 10.45 3.56 12.44
N TYR A 71 9.97 2.98 11.33
CA TYR A 71 10.36 1.64 10.89
C TYR A 71 10.88 1.67 9.45
N ASP A 72 11.97 0.93 9.20
CA ASP A 72 12.68 0.91 7.91
C ASP A 72 11.96 0.11 6.83
N THR A 73 11.06 -0.81 7.22
CA THR A 73 10.32 -1.68 6.28
C THR A 73 8.81 -1.63 6.55
N PHE A 74 8.01 -1.82 5.50
CA PHE A 74 6.56 -1.96 5.66
C PHE A 74 6.18 -3.19 6.51
N GLY A 75 6.99 -4.26 6.48
CA GLY A 75 6.81 -5.43 7.34
C GLY A 75 6.95 -5.07 8.82
N ASP A 76 7.98 -4.32 9.18
CA ASP A 76 8.20 -3.86 10.56
C ASP A 76 7.17 -2.82 10.98
N LEU A 77 6.86 -1.88 10.09
CA LEU A 77 5.84 -0.86 10.31
C LEU A 77 4.47 -1.49 10.58
N THR A 78 4.11 -2.53 9.82
CA THR A 78 2.85 -3.24 10.02
C THR A 78 2.85 -4.12 11.27
N SER A 79 3.99 -4.70 11.63
CA SER A 79 4.13 -5.49 12.86
C SER A 79 3.97 -4.63 14.12
N HIS A 80 4.14 -3.31 14.02
CA HIS A 80 4.04 -2.34 15.11
C HIS A 80 2.97 -1.26 14.89
N LEU A 81 1.90 -1.62 14.18
CA LEU A 81 0.83 -0.70 13.78
C LEU A 81 0.17 0.03 14.95
N THR A 82 0.05 -0.60 16.12
CA THR A 82 -0.51 0.04 17.30
C THR A 82 0.31 1.23 17.79
N GLN A 83 1.63 1.21 17.58
CA GLN A 83 2.57 2.25 17.96
C GLN A 83 2.72 3.29 16.84
N SER A 84 2.82 2.84 15.59
CA SER A 84 3.09 3.71 14.44
C SER A 84 1.87 4.48 13.95
N LEU A 85 0.66 3.89 13.99
CA LEU A 85 -0.55 4.49 13.40
C LEU A 85 -0.91 5.87 13.98
N PRO A 86 -0.90 6.11 15.31
CA PRO A 86 -1.18 7.44 15.85
C PRO A 86 -0.16 8.50 15.38
N ILE A 87 1.10 8.11 15.21
CA ILE A 87 2.18 9.01 14.76
C ILE A 87 2.00 9.36 13.29
N MET A 88 1.74 8.35 12.45
CA MET A 88 1.41 8.54 11.03
C MET A 88 0.18 9.43 10.84
N LEU A 89 -0.89 9.22 11.62
CA LEU A 89 -2.09 10.04 11.58
C LEU A 89 -1.82 11.50 11.94
N ALA A 90 -0.94 11.75 12.91
CA ALA A 90 -0.53 13.10 13.26
C ALA A 90 0.25 13.79 12.12
N ALA A 91 1.16 13.06 11.46
CA ALA A 91 1.92 13.54 10.31
C ALA A 91 1.00 13.85 9.10
N ALA A 92 -0.07 13.08 8.92
CA ALA A 92 -1.02 13.23 7.82
C ALA A 92 -1.97 14.45 7.95
N ARG A 93 -1.93 15.21 9.05
CA ARG A 93 -2.86 16.32 9.30
C ARG A 93 -2.72 17.50 8.34
N ASN A 94 -1.59 17.62 7.65
CA ASN A 94 -1.27 18.76 6.79
C ASN A 94 -1.38 18.43 5.29
N ILE A 95 -2.12 17.38 4.92
CA ILE A 95 -2.31 16.99 3.52
C ILE A 95 -3.34 17.90 2.86
N ASP A 96 -3.01 18.36 1.66
CA ASP A 96 -3.87 19.20 0.84
C ASP A 96 -5.22 18.49 0.56
N VAL A 97 -6.30 19.27 0.51
CA VAL A 97 -7.65 18.77 0.23
C VAL A 97 -7.70 18.10 -1.14
N GLU A 98 -6.92 18.59 -2.10
CA GLU A 98 -6.89 18.06 -3.47
C GLU A 98 -6.34 16.62 -3.58
N ASP A 99 -5.51 16.21 -2.63
CA ASP A 99 -4.86 14.89 -2.61
C ASP A 99 -5.45 13.93 -1.57
N ARG A 100 -6.41 14.40 -0.78
CA ARG A 100 -6.98 13.66 0.35
C ARG A 100 -7.59 12.32 -0.08
N ASP A 101 -8.28 12.28 -1.22
CA ASP A 101 -8.97 11.07 -1.65
C ASP A 101 -7.99 9.95 -2.02
N VAL A 102 -6.94 10.25 -2.79
CA VAL A 102 -5.91 9.26 -3.14
C VAL A 102 -5.12 8.83 -1.90
N MET A 103 -4.83 9.77 -0.99
CA MET A 103 -4.18 9.45 0.29
C MET A 103 -5.02 8.48 1.12
N ILE A 104 -6.34 8.73 1.25
CA ILE A 104 -7.24 7.86 2.00
C ILE A 104 -7.24 6.44 1.42
N GLU A 105 -7.29 6.30 0.10
CA GLU A 105 -7.27 4.98 -0.54
C GLU A 105 -5.95 4.23 -0.32
N VAL A 106 -4.81 4.94 -0.38
CA VAL A 106 -3.50 4.35 -0.05
C VAL A 106 -3.43 3.93 1.42
N LEU A 107 -3.86 4.80 2.34
CA LEU A 107 -3.87 4.51 3.78
C LEU A 107 -4.84 3.37 4.14
N LYS A 108 -5.99 3.26 3.47
CA LYS A 108 -6.92 2.12 3.62
C LYS A 108 -6.27 0.82 3.15
N GLY A 109 -5.60 0.83 1.99
CA GLY A 109 -4.85 -0.32 1.51
C GLY A 109 -3.78 -0.73 2.52
N PHE A 110 -3.04 0.23 3.05
CA PHE A 110 -2.04 -0.01 4.09
C PHE A 110 -2.67 -0.60 5.37
N ALA A 111 -3.76 -0.01 5.88
CA ALA A 111 -4.47 -0.52 7.06
C ALA A 111 -5.08 -1.92 6.82
N ALA A 112 -5.51 -2.28 5.62
CA ALA A 112 -5.99 -3.63 5.34
C ALA A 112 -4.87 -4.69 5.50
N THR A 113 -3.61 -4.27 5.27
CA THR A 113 -2.43 -5.10 5.49
C THR A 113 -2.26 -5.46 6.97
N ALA A 114 -2.48 -4.47 7.86
CA ALA A 114 -2.51 -4.64 9.31
C ALA A 114 -3.39 -5.81 9.75
N ALA A 115 -4.62 -5.80 9.26
CA ALA A 115 -5.65 -6.71 9.70
C ALA A 115 -5.29 -8.14 9.26
N ALA A 116 -4.77 -8.28 8.05
CA ALA A 116 -4.36 -9.56 7.51
C ALA A 116 -3.13 -10.15 8.23
N SER A 117 -2.13 -9.34 8.60
CA SER A 117 -0.96 -9.84 9.33
C SER A 117 -1.33 -10.36 10.73
N VAL A 118 -2.24 -9.68 11.43
CA VAL A 118 -2.76 -10.12 12.74
C VAL A 118 -3.60 -11.39 12.64
N ILE A 119 -4.38 -11.55 11.57
CA ILE A 119 -5.18 -12.76 11.33
C ILE A 119 -4.28 -13.95 10.97
N SER A 120 -3.23 -13.74 10.18
CA SER A 120 -2.30 -14.81 9.79
C SER A 120 -1.38 -15.27 10.93
N ALA A 121 -1.26 -14.50 12.00
CA ALA A 121 -0.46 -14.82 13.19
C ALA A 121 -1.25 -15.56 14.29
N LYS A 122 -2.55 -15.86 14.06
CA LYS A 122 -3.41 -16.65 14.96
C LYS A 122 -3.75 -18.00 14.35
#